data_AF-A0A6G3QXM9-F1
#
_entry.id   AF-A0A6G3QXM9-F1
#
_cell.length_a   1.000
_cell.length_b   1.000
_cell.length_c   1.000
_cell.angle_alpha   90.00
_cell.angle_beta   90.00
_cell.angle_gamma   90.00
#
_symmetry.space_group_name_H-M   'P 1'
#
loop_
_entity.id
_entity.type
_entity.pdbx_description
1 polymer ?
#
loop_
_entity_poly.entity_id
_entity_poly.type
_entity_poly.pdbx_seq_one_letter_code
_entity_poly.pdbx_strand_id
1 'polypeptide(L)'
;MHHIVSDGWSVGVLLRDLEAAYDGRELPGLAVQYADYAAWQRDWLSGDVLEEQLAYWREALQGAPPALDLPTDRPRPAVPSHRG
;
A
#
# COMPACT_ATOMS: atom_id res chain seq x y z
N MET A 1 0.10 7.39 14.41
CA MET A 1 -0.06 7.51 12.94
C MET A 1 -0.91 6.35 12.45
N HIS A 2 -1.84 6.58 11.52
CA HIS A 2 -2.66 5.52 10.94
C HIS A 2 -2.07 5.07 9.59
N HIS A 3 -2.04 3.77 9.31
CA HIS A 3 -1.40 3.22 8.11
C HIS A 3 -2.07 3.64 6.79
N ILE A 4 -3.30 4.20 6.86
CA ILE A 4 -4.02 4.73 5.69
C ILE A 4 -3.40 6.02 5.14
N VAL A 5 -2.65 6.77 5.96
CA VAL A 5 -2.01 8.03 5.55
C VAL A 5 -0.48 7.92 5.51
N SER A 6 0.08 6.72 5.73
CA SER A 6 1.51 6.50 5.78
C SER A 6 1.86 5.03 5.59
N ASP A 7 2.98 4.78 4.94
CA ASP A 7 3.63 3.47 4.84
C ASP A 7 5.05 3.51 5.43
N GLY A 8 5.82 2.43 5.25
CA GLY A 8 7.19 2.34 5.74
C GLY A 8 8.13 3.40 5.15
N TRP A 9 7.90 3.81 3.89
CA TRP A 9 8.69 4.86 3.25
C TRP A 9 8.37 6.24 3.83
N SER A 10 7.08 6.52 3.98
CA SER A 10 6.54 7.76 4.53
C SER A 10 7.05 8.03 5.95
N VAL A 11 7.20 6.98 6.77
CA VAL A 11 7.81 7.08 8.11
C VAL A 11 9.26 7.57 8.03
N GLY A 12 10.05 7.06 7.08
CA GLY A 12 11.44 7.51 6.88
C GLY A 12 11.53 8.97 6.45
N VAL A 13 10.63 9.42 5.57
CA VAL A 13 10.51 10.84 5.18
C VAL A 13 10.17 11.69 6.41
N LEU A 14 9.15 11.29 7.17
CA LEU A 14 8.71 12.01 8.37
C LEU A 14 9.83 12.17 9.40
N LEU A 15 10.58 11.11 9.68
CA LEU A 15 11.67 11.16 10.65
C LEU A 15 12.81 12.10 10.22
N ARG A 16 13.17 12.08 8.93
CA ARG A 16 14.17 13.00 8.36
C ARG A 16 13.71 14.45 8.44
N ASP A 17 12.46 14.72 8.09
CA ASP A 17 11.92 16.08 8.10
C ASP A 17 11.73 16.59 9.53
N LEU A 18 11.39 15.70 10.47
CA LEU A 18 11.32 16.00 11.90
C LEU A 18 12.70 16.37 12.47
N GLU A 19 13.75 15.61 12.13
CA GLU A 19 15.13 15.94 12.51
C GLU A 19 15.54 17.31 11.96
N ALA A 20 15.27 17.57 10.69
CA ALA A 20 15.57 18.85 10.07
C ALA A 20 14.83 20.03 10.72
N ALA A 21 13.53 19.86 11.01
CA ALA A 21 12.74 20.86 11.71
C ALA A 21 13.24 21.06 13.15
N TYR A 22 13.66 20.00 13.83
CA TYR A 22 14.24 20.06 15.17
C TYR A 22 15.53 20.89 15.20
N ASP A 23 16.36 20.78 14.15
CA ASP A 23 17.58 21.60 13.96
C ASP A 23 17.29 23.05 13.54
N GLY A 24 16.02 23.44 13.38
CA GLY A 24 15.63 24.77 12.91
C GLY A 24 15.83 25.00 11.41
N ARG A 25 15.97 23.93 10.62
CA ARG A 25 16.08 24.03 9.15
C ARG A 25 14.69 24.21 8.53
N GLU A 26 14.60 25.07 7.52
CA GLU A 26 13.39 25.25 6.72
C GLU A 26 13.19 24.06 5.78
N LEU A 27 11.98 23.50 5.76
CA LEU A 27 11.63 22.38 4.89
C LEU A 27 11.10 22.90 3.55
N PRO A 28 11.52 22.33 2.41
CA PRO A 28 10.99 22.73 1.11
C PRO A 28 9.50 22.39 1.01
N GLY A 29 8.74 23.24 0.31
CA GLY A 29 7.35 22.94 -0.03
C GLY A 29 7.25 21.71 -0.95
N LEU A 30 6.18 20.93 -0.78
CA LEU A 30 5.90 19.76 -1.62
C LEU A 30 5.13 20.19 -2.88
N ALA A 31 5.72 19.93 -4.05
CA ALA A 31 5.10 20.25 -5.33
C ALA A 31 3.89 19.37 -5.69
N VAL A 32 3.76 18.21 -5.05
CA VAL A 32 2.69 17.24 -5.26
C VAL A 32 2.20 16.75 -3.89
N GLN A 33 0.88 16.71 -3.72
CA GLN A 33 0.23 16.13 -2.56
C GLN A 33 -0.36 14.75 -2.90
N TYR A 34 -0.62 13.93 -1.88
CA TYR A 34 -1.17 12.59 -2.10
C TYR A 34 -2.56 12.62 -2.76
N ALA A 35 -3.33 13.70 -2.56
CA ALA A 35 -4.61 13.90 -3.25
C ALA A 35 -4.44 14.01 -4.76
N ASP A 36 -3.39 14.70 -5.23
CA ASP A 36 -3.07 14.84 -6.65
C ASP A 36 -2.71 13.48 -7.24
N TYR A 37 -1.88 12.72 -6.53
CA TYR A 37 -1.53 11.35 -6.90
C TYR A 37 -2.76 10.44 -6.98
N ALA A 38 -3.66 10.49 -5.99
CA ALA A 38 -4.85 9.66 -5.97
C ALA A 38 -5.82 9.98 -7.11
N ALA A 39 -5.97 11.27 -7.46
CA ALA A 39 -6.76 11.68 -8.61
C ALA A 39 -6.13 11.18 -9.91
N TRP A 40 -4.83 11.40 -10.09
CA TRP A 40 -4.08 10.92 -11.25
C TRP A 40 -4.17 9.40 -11.41
N GLN A 41 -3.96 8.63 -10.33
CA GLN A 41 -3.98 7.18 -10.38
C GLN A 41 -5.35 6.65 -10.81
N ARG A 42 -6.44 7.25 -10.31
CA ARG A 42 -7.80 6.86 -10.70
C ARG A 42 -8.06 7.09 -12.18
N ASP A 43 -7.59 8.21 -12.71
CA ASP A 43 -7.80 8.56 -14.11
C ASP A 43 -6.92 7.70 -15.02
N TRP A 44 -5.65 7.46 -14.64
CA TRP A 44 -4.71 6.63 -15.38
C TRP A 44 -5.08 5.15 -15.37
N LEU A 45 -5.49 4.61 -14.22
CA LEU A 45 -5.86 3.19 -14.06
C LEU A 45 -7.30 2.95 -14.53
N SER A 46 -7.58 3.28 -15.78
CA SER A 46 -8.87 3.13 -16.44
C SER A 46 -8.72 2.63 -17.87
N GLY A 47 -9.83 2.19 -18.49
CA GLY A 47 -9.84 1.71 -19.88
C GLY A 47 -8.85 0.56 -20.12
N ASP A 48 -8.11 0.64 -21.22
CA ASP A 48 -7.20 -0.43 -21.66
C ASP A 48 -6.10 -0.75 -20.63
N VAL A 49 -5.59 0.27 -19.91
CA VAL A 49 -4.57 0.07 -18.87
C VAL A 49 -5.12 -0.79 -17.73
N LEU A 50 -6.34 -0.51 -17.28
CA LEU A 50 -6.97 -1.31 -16.24
C LEU A 50 -7.19 -2.74 -16.72
N GLU A 51 -7.69 -2.93 -17.95
CA GLU A 51 -7.94 -4.27 -18.49
C GLU A 51 -6.65 -5.08 -18.67
N GLU A 52 -5.56 -4.47 -19.11
CA GLU A 52 -4.26 -5.12 -19.23
C GLU A 52 -3.75 -5.59 -17.86
N GLN A 53 -3.78 -4.71 -16.85
CA GLN A 53 -3.36 -5.04 -15.49
C GLN A 53 -4.22 -6.18 -14.91
N LEU A 54 -5.53 -6.14 -15.11
CA LEU A 54 -6.44 -7.20 -14.65
C LEU A 54 -6.22 -8.51 -15.39
N ALA A 55 -6.01 -8.48 -16.71
CA ALA A 55 -5.75 -9.66 -17.52
C ALA A 55 -4.49 -10.38 -17.03
N TYR A 56 -3.40 -9.63 -16.81
CA TYR A 56 -2.16 -10.19 -16.26
C TYR A 56 -2.40 -10.89 -14.92
N TRP A 57 -3.06 -10.24 -13.95
CA TRP A 57 -3.25 -10.85 -12.64
C TRP A 57 -4.20 -12.04 -12.65
N ARG A 58 -5.22 -12.04 -13.53
CA ARG A 58 -6.10 -13.19 -13.73
C ARG A 58 -5.34 -14.40 -14.24
N GLU A 59 -4.44 -14.20 -15.20
CA GLU A 59 -3.58 -15.26 -15.74
C GLU A 59 -2.54 -15.72 -14.71
N ALA A 60 -1.81 -14.78 -14.10
CA ALA A 60 -0.74 -15.08 -13.14
C ALA A 60 -1.24 -15.82 -11.90
N LEU A 61 -2.48 -15.56 -11.48
CA LEU A 61 -3.11 -16.22 -10.33
C LEU A 61 -3.97 -17.42 -10.72
N GLN A 62 -4.01 -17.78 -12.01
CA GLN A 62 -4.79 -18.92 -12.46
C GLN A 62 -4.25 -20.21 -11.83
N GLY A 63 -5.11 -20.93 -11.11
CA GLY A 63 -4.73 -22.18 -10.42
C GLY A 63 -3.88 -21.98 -9.17
N ALA A 64 -3.68 -20.73 -8.70
CA ALA A 64 -3.00 -20.48 -7.44
C ALA A 64 -3.76 -21.18 -6.28
N PRO A 65 -3.06 -21.82 -5.34
CA PRO A 65 -3.70 -22.49 -4.22
C PRO A 65 -4.41 -21.44 -3.35
N PRO A 66 -5.62 -21.75 -2.83
CA PRO A 66 -6.38 -20.80 -2.02
C PRO A 66 -5.73 -20.53 -0.65
N ALA A 67 -4.76 -21.36 -0.24
CA ALA A 67 -4.01 -21.20 0.99
C ALA A 67 -2.63 -21.85 0.87
N LEU A 68 -1.65 -21.22 1.52
CA LEU A 68 -0.38 -21.85 1.82
C LEU A 68 -0.52 -22.70 3.09
N ASP A 69 -0.05 -23.95 3.03
CA ASP A 69 -0.03 -24.87 4.17
C ASP A 69 1.19 -24.61 5.05
N LEU A 70 1.09 -23.55 5.86
CA LEU A 70 2.13 -23.19 6.81
C LEU A 70 1.95 -24.00 8.11
N PRO A 71 3.04 -24.45 8.76
CA PRO A 71 2.94 -25.05 10.07
C PRO A 71 2.41 -24.01 11.07
N THR A 72 1.25 -24.29 11.67
CA THR A 72 0.61 -23.43 12.68
C THR A 72 0.36 -24.20 13.97
N ASP A 73 0.45 -23.52 15.12
CA ASP A 73 0.22 -24.13 16.44
C ASP A 73 -1.21 -24.67 16.62
N ARG A 74 -2.17 -24.15 15.84
CA ARG A 74 -3.58 -24.58 15.87
C ARG A 74 -4.12 -24.72 14.44
N PRO A 75 -5.10 -25.59 14.19
CA PRO A 75 -5.74 -25.72 12.89
C PRO A 75 -6.37 -24.40 12.43
N ARG A 76 -6.28 -24.11 11.13
CA ARG A 76 -6.95 -22.94 10.52
C ARG A 76 -8.48 -23.10 10.67
N PRO A 77 -9.18 -22.11 11.27
CA PRO A 77 -10.63 -22.15 11.34
C PRO A 77 -11.25 -21.98 9.94
N ALA A 78 -12.37 -22.66 9.68
CA ALA A 78 -13.06 -22.58 8.39
C ALA A 78 -13.63 -21.18 8.09
N VAL A 79 -13.90 -20.39 9.14
CA VAL A 79 -14.37 -19.00 9.05
C VAL A 79 -13.39 -18.10 9.78
N PRO A 80 -12.85 -17.05 9.12
CA PRO A 80 -12.02 -16.05 9.80
C PRO A 80 -12.83 -15.34 10.88
N SER A 81 -12.30 -15.28 12.11
CA SER A 81 -12.96 -14.56 13.21
C SER A 81 -12.83 -13.03 13.06
N HIS A 82 -11.90 -12.55 12.23
CA HIS A 82 -11.43 -11.15 12.17
C HIS A 82 -11.03 -10.55 13.53
N ARG A 83 -10.89 -11.40 14.56
CA ARG A 83 -10.36 -11.05 15.86
C ARG A 83 -8.88 -11.41 15.79
N GLY A 84 -8.06 -10.37 15.60
CA GLY A 84 -6.62 -10.47 15.79
C GLY A 84 -6.28 -10.86 17.22
#